data_AF-W1WLB2-F1
#
_entry.id   AF-W1WLB2-F1
#
_cell.length_a   1.000
_cell.length_b   1.000
_cell.length_c   1.000
_cell.angle_alpha   90.00
_cell.angle_beta   90.00
_cell.angle_gamma   90.00
#
_symmetry.space_group_name_H-M   'P 1'
#
loop_
_entity.id
_entity.type
_entity.pdbx_description
1 polymer ?
#
loop_
_entity_poly.entity_id
_entity_poly.type
_entity_poly.pdbx_seq_one_letter_code
_entity_poly.pdbx_strand_id
1 'polypeptide(L)'
;AVAAALPLMANAADTPSTATARKGFAGYDHPNQYLVKPATTIADNMMPVMQHPAQDKETQQNLAELEKKTGKKPNVVVFLLDDVGWMDVGFNGGGVAVGNPTPDIDAVASQGLILTSAYSQPSSSPTRATILTGQYSIHHGILMPPMYGQPGGLQGLTTLPQLLHDQGYVTQAIGKWHMGENKESQPQNVGFDDFRGFNSVSDMYTEW
;
A
#
# COMPACT_ATOMS: atom_id res chain seq x y z
N ALA A 1 -15.56 37.09 45.10
CA ALA A 1 -15.17 35.71 44.77
C ALA A 1 -15.25 35.54 43.25
N VAL A 2 -14.09 35.25 42.65
CA VAL A 2 -13.78 34.74 41.30
C VAL A 2 -14.79 35.02 40.18
N ALA A 3 -14.48 36.01 39.34
CA ALA A 3 -15.00 36.08 37.97
C ALA A 3 -14.17 35.13 37.10
N ALA A 4 -14.78 34.05 36.60
CA ALA A 4 -14.16 33.14 35.66
C ALA A 4 -14.07 33.82 34.29
N ALA A 5 -12.85 34.10 33.84
CA ALA A 5 -12.60 34.50 32.46
C ALA A 5 -12.77 33.27 31.55
N LEU A 6 -13.77 33.31 30.68
CA LEU A 6 -13.89 32.36 29.57
C LEU A 6 -12.68 32.54 28.64
N PRO A 7 -11.99 31.47 28.21
CA PRO A 7 -10.97 31.59 27.18
C PRO A 7 -11.65 31.95 25.85
N LEU A 8 -11.13 32.96 25.17
CA LEU A 8 -11.49 33.26 23.79
C LEU A 8 -11.22 32.02 22.93
N MET A 9 -12.24 31.53 22.23
CA MET A 9 -12.07 30.44 21.27
C MET A 9 -11.23 30.95 20.09
N ALA A 10 -10.07 30.31 19.88
CA ALA A 10 -9.27 30.53 18.67
C ALA A 10 -10.05 30.02 17.46
N ASN A 11 -10.21 30.87 16.45
CA ASN A 11 -10.93 30.54 15.23
C ASN A 11 -9.95 29.82 14.27
N ALA A 12 -10.41 28.84 13.50
CA ALA A 12 -9.53 28.05 12.61
C ALA A 12 -8.83 28.91 11.52
N ALA A 13 -9.33 30.12 11.27
CA ALA A 13 -8.70 31.12 10.40
C ALA A 13 -7.43 31.77 11.00
N ASP A 14 -7.19 31.64 12.31
CA ASP A 14 -6.04 32.24 13.01
C ASP A 14 -4.81 31.32 13.05
N THR A 15 -4.87 30.15 12.42
CA THR A 15 -3.71 29.27 12.26
C THR A 15 -3.02 29.61 10.94
N PRO A 16 -1.81 30.18 10.92
CA PRO A 16 -1.16 30.52 9.66
C PRO A 16 -0.75 29.22 8.96
N SER A 17 -1.44 28.85 7.88
CA SER A 17 -1.07 27.69 7.04
C SER A 17 0.12 27.98 6.11
N THR A 18 0.67 29.19 6.15
CA THR A 18 1.82 29.65 5.37
C THR A 18 2.52 30.77 6.14
N ALA A 19 3.85 30.81 6.11
CA ALA A 19 4.63 31.92 6.67
C ALA A 19 4.25 33.23 5.96
N THR A 20 3.38 34.02 6.57
CA THR A 20 2.99 35.32 6.03
C THR A 20 4.09 36.33 6.32
N ALA A 21 4.87 36.69 5.30
CA ALA A 21 5.69 37.89 5.37
C ALA A 21 4.76 39.09 5.58
N ARG A 22 4.89 39.80 6.71
CA ARG A 22 4.14 41.03 6.97
C ARG A 22 4.61 42.13 6.02
N LYS A 23 3.69 42.76 5.30
CA LYS A 23 3.97 43.87 4.38
C LYS A 23 4.63 45.03 5.16
N GLY A 24 5.85 45.40 4.78
CA GLY A 24 6.65 46.45 5.44
C GLY A 24 7.76 45.95 6.37
N PHE A 25 7.84 44.64 6.60
CA PHE A 25 9.00 44.01 7.24
C PHE A 25 9.72 43.19 6.19
N ALA A 26 11.05 43.34 6.08
CA ALA A 26 11.85 42.38 5.33
C ALA A 26 11.59 41.01 5.95
N GLY A 27 11.00 40.08 5.17
CA GLY A 27 10.96 38.68 5.58
C GLY A 27 12.38 38.21 5.90
N TYR A 28 12.49 37.19 6.74
CA TYR A 28 13.77 36.54 7.04
C TYR A 28 14.31 35.85 5.78
N ASP A 29 14.83 36.63 4.83
CA ASP A 29 15.53 36.18 3.63
C ASP A 29 17.02 36.53 3.78
N HIS A 30 17.58 36.09 4.92
CA HIS A 30 19.01 36.17 5.16
C HIS A 30 19.66 34.91 4.59
N PRO A 31 20.69 35.04 3.72
CA PRO A 31 21.46 33.89 3.27
C PRO A 31 22.02 33.16 4.51
N ASN A 32 21.71 31.86 4.64
CA ASN A 32 22.12 30.93 5.71
C ASN A 32 21.29 30.90 7.02
N GLN A 33 20.07 31.44 7.06
CA GLN A 33 19.23 31.42 8.28
C GLN A 33 18.21 30.28 8.39
N TYR A 34 18.18 29.37 7.42
CA TYR A 34 17.33 28.19 7.52
C TYR A 34 17.90 27.23 8.58
N LEU A 35 17.28 27.21 9.79
CA LEU A 35 17.56 26.22 10.84
C LEU A 35 17.28 24.77 10.39
N VAL A 36 16.52 24.62 9.31
CA VAL A 36 16.17 23.36 8.66
C VAL A 36 16.47 23.47 7.17
N LYS A 37 17.14 22.47 6.61
CA LYS A 37 17.41 22.40 5.16
C LYS A 37 16.09 22.62 4.39
N PRO A 38 16.04 23.54 3.41
CA PRO A 38 14.85 23.73 2.60
C PRO A 38 14.38 22.38 2.04
N ALA A 39 13.09 22.11 2.15
CA ALA A 39 12.51 20.90 1.59
C ALA A 39 12.82 20.87 0.09
N THR A 40 13.54 19.85 -0.35
CA THR A 40 13.78 19.60 -1.77
C THR A 40 12.84 18.48 -2.16
N THR A 41 12.01 18.71 -3.19
CA THR A 41 11.19 17.66 -3.77
C THR A 41 12.12 16.72 -4.51
N ILE A 42 12.40 15.55 -3.93
CA ILE A 42 13.31 14.54 -4.48
C ILE A 42 12.58 13.65 -5.50
N ALA A 43 11.26 13.54 -5.39
CA ALA A 43 10.39 12.79 -6.29
C ALA A 43 8.96 13.35 -6.25
N ASP A 44 8.15 13.00 -7.25
CA ASP A 44 6.75 13.44 -7.35
C ASP A 44 5.88 12.91 -6.19
N ASN A 45 6.26 11.78 -5.60
CA ASN A 45 5.72 11.32 -4.33
C ASN A 45 6.48 11.99 -3.18
N MET A 46 5.76 12.57 -2.22
CA MET A 46 6.26 13.34 -1.07
C MET A 46 7.07 12.51 -0.04
N MET A 47 7.61 11.35 -0.45
CA MET A 47 8.32 10.40 0.39
C MET A 47 9.77 10.28 -0.08
N PRO A 48 10.76 10.42 0.82
CA PRO A 48 12.16 10.21 0.44
C PRO A 48 12.36 8.75 0.03
N VAL A 49 12.85 8.53 -1.19
CA VAL A 49 13.28 7.20 -1.63
C VAL A 49 14.59 6.87 -0.91
N MET A 50 14.59 5.83 -0.08
CA MET A 50 15.83 5.27 0.45
C MET A 50 16.52 4.48 -0.66
N GLN A 51 17.52 5.09 -1.28
CA GLN A 51 18.28 4.44 -2.35
C GLN A 51 19.23 3.39 -1.77
N HIS A 52 19.25 2.21 -2.38
CA HIS A 52 20.19 1.14 -2.07
C HIS A 52 20.95 0.73 -3.35
N PRO A 53 21.92 1.54 -3.83
CA PRO A 53 22.50 1.36 -5.17
C PRO A 53 23.16 0.00 -5.40
N ALA A 54 23.69 -0.63 -4.34
CA ALA A 54 24.25 -1.97 -4.41
C ALA A 54 23.16 -3.03 -4.68
N GLN A 55 22.02 -2.94 -4.00
CA GLN A 55 20.87 -3.83 -4.20
C GLN A 55 20.23 -3.60 -5.57
N ASP A 56 20.15 -2.34 -6.02
CA ASP A 56 19.63 -2.02 -7.35
C ASP A 56 20.50 -2.66 -8.44
N LYS A 57 21.83 -2.54 -8.30
CA LYS A 57 22.78 -3.15 -9.23
C LYS A 57 22.69 -4.67 -9.24
N GLU A 58 22.64 -5.30 -8.06
CA GLU A 58 22.48 -6.75 -7.93
C GLU A 58 21.16 -7.22 -8.57
N THR A 59 20.07 -6.51 -8.31
CA THR A 59 18.75 -6.81 -8.88
C THR A 59 18.77 -6.74 -10.40
N GLN A 60 19.36 -5.68 -10.97
CA GLN A 60 19.49 -5.54 -12.42
C GLN A 60 20.31 -6.68 -13.05
N GLN A 61 21.39 -7.12 -12.39
CA GLN A 61 22.20 -8.24 -12.85
C GLN A 61 21.40 -9.55 -12.84
N ASN A 62 20.73 -9.85 -11.73
CA ASN A 62 19.90 -11.06 -11.59
C ASN A 62 18.76 -11.10 -12.62
N LEU A 63 18.10 -9.97 -12.87
CA LEU A 63 17.05 -9.87 -13.88
C LEU A 63 17.59 -10.11 -15.29
N ALA A 64 18.74 -9.52 -15.65
CA ALA A 64 19.37 -9.71 -16.95
C ALA A 64 19.82 -11.16 -17.17
N GLU A 65 20.34 -11.82 -16.14
CA GLU A 65 20.70 -13.24 -16.20
C GLU A 65 19.48 -14.14 -16.38
N LEU A 66 18.39 -13.85 -15.67
CA LEU A 66 17.15 -14.60 -15.80
C LEU A 66 16.53 -14.43 -17.18
N GLU A 67 16.53 -13.21 -17.72
CA GLU A 67 16.05 -12.93 -19.06
C GLU A 67 16.92 -13.62 -20.12
N LYS A 68 18.25 -13.63 -19.96
CA LYS A 68 19.15 -14.39 -20.83
C LYS A 68 18.86 -15.89 -20.79
N LYS A 69 18.52 -16.44 -19.62
CA LYS A 69 18.23 -17.87 -19.44
C LYS A 69 16.87 -18.29 -20.00
N THR A 70 15.85 -17.45 -19.84
CA THR A 70 14.45 -17.82 -20.11
C THR A 70 13.86 -17.15 -21.35
N GLY A 71 14.54 -16.13 -21.88
CA GLY A 71 14.07 -15.28 -22.97
C GLY A 71 12.91 -14.35 -22.59
N LYS A 72 12.57 -14.24 -21.30
CA LYS A 72 11.43 -13.45 -20.79
C LYS A 72 11.75 -12.81 -19.45
N LYS A 73 11.02 -11.76 -19.10
CA LYS A 73 11.01 -11.17 -17.75
C LYS A 73 10.38 -12.17 -16.74
N PRO A 74 10.75 -12.13 -15.45
CA PRO A 74 10.18 -13.02 -14.42
C PRO A 74 8.68 -12.79 -14.22
N ASN A 75 7.91 -13.85 -14.05
CA ASN A 75 6.52 -13.72 -13.61
C ASN A 75 6.47 -13.36 -12.11
N VAL A 76 5.53 -12.49 -11.74
CA VAL A 76 5.26 -12.14 -10.34
C VAL A 76 3.88 -12.70 -9.98
N VAL A 77 3.83 -13.54 -8.93
CA VAL A 77 2.59 -14.12 -8.42
C VAL A 77 2.47 -13.81 -6.94
N VAL A 78 1.35 -13.23 -6.53
CA VAL A 78 1.06 -12.89 -5.13
C VAL A 78 -0.12 -13.71 -4.66
N PHE A 79 0.11 -14.59 -3.68
CA PHE A 79 -0.96 -15.26 -2.95
C PHE A 79 -1.30 -14.43 -1.72
N LEU A 80 -2.52 -13.89 -1.68
CA LEU A 80 -3.04 -13.17 -0.52
C LEU A 80 -4.16 -13.98 0.11
N LEU A 81 -3.90 -14.47 1.32
CA LEU A 81 -4.86 -15.23 2.11
C LEU A 81 -5.74 -14.28 2.93
N ASP A 82 -7.01 -14.63 3.12
CA ASP A 82 -7.98 -13.84 3.90
C ASP A 82 -8.16 -14.51 5.27
N ASP A 83 -8.00 -13.74 6.35
CA ASP A 83 -8.15 -14.18 7.75
C ASP A 83 -7.31 -15.39 8.19
N VAL A 84 -6.12 -15.56 7.60
CA VAL A 84 -5.15 -16.59 8.00
C VAL A 84 -4.24 -16.07 9.12
N GLY A 85 -4.26 -16.77 10.25
CA GLY A 85 -3.43 -16.52 11.41
C GLY A 85 -1.99 -17.04 11.28
N TRP A 86 -1.11 -16.52 12.12
CA TRP A 86 0.32 -16.84 12.11
C TRP A 86 0.62 -18.35 12.22
N MET A 87 -0.11 -19.04 13.11
CA MET A 87 0.07 -20.48 13.39
C MET A 87 -0.96 -21.36 12.67
N ASP A 88 -1.58 -20.89 11.59
CA ASP A 88 -2.50 -21.73 10.81
C ASP A 88 -1.75 -22.66 9.85
N VAL A 89 -0.56 -22.24 9.40
CA VAL A 89 0.29 -22.94 8.44
C VAL A 89 1.42 -23.71 9.14
N GLY A 90 1.80 -24.85 8.57
CA GLY A 90 2.78 -25.78 9.16
C GLY A 90 4.18 -25.17 9.30
N PHE A 91 4.65 -24.41 8.31
CA PHE A 91 5.97 -23.78 8.35
C PHE A 91 6.16 -22.77 9.50
N ASN A 92 5.06 -22.29 10.11
CA ASN A 92 5.07 -21.42 11.31
C ASN A 92 4.67 -22.17 12.60
N GLY A 93 4.79 -23.50 12.62
CA GLY A 93 4.49 -24.35 13.79
C GLY A 93 3.02 -24.75 13.93
N GLY A 94 2.18 -24.35 12.97
CA GLY A 94 0.78 -24.71 12.87
C GLY A 94 0.54 -26.01 12.12
N GLY A 95 -0.34 -25.94 11.12
CA GLY A 95 -0.59 -27.04 10.20
C GLY A 95 -1.25 -28.22 10.91
N VAL A 96 -0.59 -29.38 10.86
CA VAL A 96 -1.01 -30.62 11.54
C VAL A 96 -1.24 -30.39 13.04
N ALA A 97 -0.44 -29.53 13.69
CA ALA A 97 -0.53 -29.29 15.14
C ALA A 97 -1.87 -28.65 15.56
N VAL A 98 -2.51 -27.90 14.66
CA VAL A 98 -3.82 -27.26 14.88
C VAL A 98 -4.94 -27.96 14.10
N GLY A 99 -4.69 -29.14 13.55
CA GLY A 99 -5.68 -29.93 12.79
C GLY A 99 -5.91 -29.47 11.35
N ASN A 100 -5.02 -28.65 10.78
CA ASN A 100 -5.12 -28.12 9.42
C ASN A 100 -3.83 -28.38 8.60
N PRO A 101 -3.54 -29.61 8.15
CA PRO A 101 -2.32 -29.88 7.39
C PRO A 101 -2.20 -29.03 6.11
N THR A 102 -1.04 -28.38 5.90
CA THR A 102 -0.78 -27.49 4.74
C THR A 102 0.42 -27.94 3.89
N PRO A 103 0.46 -29.20 3.42
CA PRO A 103 1.67 -29.80 2.82
C PRO A 103 2.21 -29.03 1.60
N ASP A 104 1.34 -28.50 0.74
CA ASP A 104 1.77 -27.76 -0.46
C ASP A 104 2.33 -26.38 -0.12
N ILE A 105 1.72 -25.69 0.85
CA ILE A 105 2.21 -24.38 1.32
C ILE A 105 3.57 -24.56 2.01
N ASP A 106 3.69 -25.60 2.83
CA ASP A 106 4.93 -25.92 3.55
C ASP A 106 6.05 -26.32 2.57
N ALA A 107 5.71 -27.03 1.49
CA ALA A 107 6.67 -27.38 0.44
C ALA A 107 7.22 -26.14 -0.27
N VAL A 108 6.38 -25.15 -0.58
CA VAL A 108 6.84 -23.87 -1.14
C VAL A 108 7.72 -23.12 -0.15
N ALA A 109 7.31 -23.04 1.12
CA ALA A 109 8.09 -22.37 2.16
C ALA A 109 9.49 -22.98 2.35
N SER A 110 9.59 -24.32 2.28
CA SER A 110 10.87 -25.05 2.43
C SER A 110 11.88 -24.80 1.30
N GLN A 111 11.41 -24.30 0.15
CA GLN A 111 12.22 -24.01 -1.03
C GLN A 111 12.50 -22.50 -1.21
N GLY A 112 12.00 -21.68 -0.29
CA GLY A 112 12.03 -20.23 -0.39
C GLY A 112 12.60 -19.53 0.84
N LEU A 113 12.25 -18.25 0.96
CA LEU A 113 12.58 -17.41 2.10
C LEU A 113 11.33 -17.24 2.98
N ILE A 114 11.45 -17.57 4.27
CA ILE A 114 10.42 -17.31 5.26
C ILE A 114 10.73 -16.00 5.97
N LEU A 115 9.77 -15.08 5.97
CA LEU A 115 9.86 -13.82 6.71
C LEU A 115 9.15 -13.97 8.06
N THR A 116 9.91 -13.99 9.16
CA THR A 116 9.35 -14.10 10.52
C THR A 116 8.73 -12.80 11.04
N SER A 117 8.98 -11.69 10.33
CA SER A 117 8.57 -10.33 10.69
C SER A 117 7.96 -9.65 9.47
N ALA A 118 6.78 -10.11 9.04
CA ALA A 118 6.00 -9.56 7.93
C ALA A 118 4.61 -9.16 8.44
N TYR A 119 4.25 -7.88 8.30
CA TYR A 119 3.06 -7.30 8.93
C TYR A 119 2.07 -6.76 7.90
N SER A 120 0.78 -6.99 8.13
CA SER A 120 -0.32 -6.41 7.36
C SER A 120 -0.89 -5.17 8.04
N GLN A 121 -1.89 -4.54 7.41
CA GLN A 121 -2.81 -3.66 8.13
C GLN A 121 -3.79 -4.53 8.94
N PRO A 122 -4.47 -3.98 9.97
CA PRO A 122 -5.30 -4.77 10.88
C PRO A 122 -6.60 -5.33 10.24
N SER A 123 -6.88 -5.03 8.97
CA SER A 123 -8.05 -5.58 8.26
C SER A 123 -7.80 -5.75 6.76
N SER A 124 -8.73 -6.47 6.11
CA SER A 124 -8.62 -6.93 4.72
C SER A 124 -8.41 -5.79 3.72
N SER A 125 -9.35 -4.85 3.60
CA SER A 125 -9.30 -3.79 2.57
C SER A 125 -8.13 -2.83 2.68
N PRO A 126 -7.78 -2.33 3.89
CA PRO A 126 -6.59 -1.49 4.05
C PRO A 126 -5.31 -2.24 3.67
N THR A 127 -5.18 -3.52 4.03
CA THR A 127 -4.03 -4.35 3.64
C THR A 127 -3.93 -4.50 2.13
N ARG A 128 -5.04 -4.84 1.47
CA ARG A 128 -5.08 -5.02 0.00
C ARG A 128 -4.67 -3.73 -0.72
N ALA A 129 -5.21 -2.60 -0.29
CA ALA A 129 -4.87 -1.29 -0.88
C ALA A 129 -3.42 -0.89 -0.61
N THR A 130 -2.89 -1.18 0.58
CA THR A 130 -1.46 -0.96 0.89
C THR A 130 -0.55 -1.82 0.00
N ILE A 131 -0.91 -3.09 -0.24
CA ILE A 131 -0.15 -3.97 -1.16
C ILE A 131 -0.14 -3.40 -2.58
N LEU A 132 -1.29 -2.93 -3.07
CA LEU A 132 -1.38 -2.40 -4.43
C LEU A 132 -0.70 -1.04 -4.58
N THR A 133 -0.78 -0.15 -3.60
CA THR A 133 -0.29 1.23 -3.74
C THR A 133 1.13 1.43 -3.20
N GLY A 134 1.61 0.52 -2.34
CA GLY A 134 2.86 0.71 -1.60
C GLY A 134 2.76 1.82 -0.54
N GLN A 135 1.54 2.26 -0.18
CA GLN A 135 1.30 3.35 0.76
C GLN A 135 0.53 2.88 1.99
N TYR A 136 0.76 3.53 3.14
CA TYR A 136 -0.06 3.30 4.33
C TYR A 136 -1.52 3.73 4.11
N SER A 137 -2.41 3.10 4.88
CA SER A 137 -3.87 3.37 4.87
C SER A 137 -4.26 4.84 4.95
N ILE A 138 -3.48 5.62 5.70
CA ILE A 138 -3.72 7.07 5.84
C ILE A 138 -3.51 7.86 4.55
N HIS A 139 -2.72 7.37 3.60
CA HIS A 139 -2.42 8.06 2.35
C HIS A 139 -3.42 7.72 1.24
N HIS A 140 -3.87 6.46 1.17
CA HIS A 140 -4.88 6.04 0.21
C HIS A 140 -6.33 6.14 0.74
N GLY A 141 -6.53 6.49 2.02
CA GLY A 141 -7.84 6.81 2.61
C GLY A 141 -8.75 5.60 2.94
N ILE A 142 -8.36 4.38 2.59
CA ILE A 142 -9.11 3.16 2.95
C ILE A 142 -8.66 2.71 4.34
N LEU A 143 -9.31 3.28 5.36
CA LEU A 143 -8.98 3.03 6.77
C LEU A 143 -9.74 1.85 7.38
N MET A 144 -10.91 1.55 6.82
CA MET A 144 -11.78 0.45 7.22
C MET A 144 -12.32 -0.26 5.98
N PRO A 145 -12.72 -1.53 6.10
CA PRO A 145 -13.34 -2.24 4.99
C PRO A 145 -14.63 -1.55 4.50
N PRO A 146 -14.73 -1.19 3.21
CA PRO A 146 -15.96 -0.63 2.67
C PRO A 146 -17.06 -1.70 2.67
N MET A 147 -18.23 -1.33 3.19
CA MET A 147 -19.44 -2.15 3.13
C MET A 147 -20.04 -2.15 1.71
N TYR A 148 -21.09 -2.96 1.50
CA TYR A 148 -21.81 -3.05 0.22
C TYR A 148 -22.16 -1.68 -0.35
N GLY A 149 -21.80 -1.45 -1.61
CA GLY A 149 -22.06 -0.21 -2.33
C GLY A 149 -21.27 1.01 -1.84
N GLN A 150 -20.38 0.87 -0.84
CA GLN A 150 -19.51 1.96 -0.43
C GLN A 150 -18.38 2.17 -1.45
N PRO A 151 -17.98 3.43 -1.69
CA PRO A 151 -16.86 3.72 -2.56
C PRO A 151 -15.54 3.30 -1.90
N GLY A 152 -14.59 2.91 -2.75
CA GLY A 152 -13.19 2.74 -2.42
C GLY A 152 -12.41 4.04 -2.44
N GLY A 153 -11.09 3.90 -2.46
CA GLY A 153 -10.14 5.02 -2.41
C GLY A 153 -8.98 4.91 -3.40
N LEU A 154 -9.10 4.11 -4.47
CA LEU A 154 -8.00 3.87 -5.40
C LEU A 154 -7.93 4.87 -6.56
N GLN A 155 -8.91 5.75 -6.70
CA GLN A 155 -8.99 6.69 -7.81
C GLN A 155 -7.74 7.60 -7.87
N GLY A 156 -7.05 7.57 -9.02
CA GLY A 156 -5.90 8.43 -9.28
C GLY A 156 -4.62 8.01 -8.54
N LEU A 157 -4.63 6.89 -7.83
CA LEU A 157 -3.43 6.34 -7.20
C LEU A 157 -2.66 5.47 -8.19
N THR A 158 -1.33 5.58 -8.14
CA THR A 158 -0.45 4.63 -8.83
C THR A 158 -0.52 3.28 -8.12
N THR A 159 -0.77 2.22 -8.88
CA THR A 159 -0.84 0.85 -8.37
C THR A 159 0.25 -0.02 -8.98
N LEU A 160 0.69 -1.04 -8.24
CA LEU A 160 1.61 -2.07 -8.70
C LEU A 160 1.19 -2.72 -10.03
N PRO A 161 -0.06 -3.18 -10.21
CA PRO A 161 -0.51 -3.71 -11.51
C PRO A 161 -0.43 -2.67 -12.63
N GLN A 162 -0.75 -1.39 -12.39
CA GLN A 162 -0.57 -0.35 -13.41
C GLN A 162 0.90 -0.23 -13.84
N LEU A 163 1.81 -0.16 -12.86
CA LEU A 163 3.24 -0.10 -13.12
C LEU A 163 3.76 -1.32 -13.88
N LEU A 164 3.26 -2.52 -13.55
CA LEU A 164 3.64 -3.75 -14.25
C LEU A 164 3.08 -3.79 -15.68
N HIS A 165 1.81 -3.40 -15.87
CA HIS A 165 1.20 -3.30 -17.18
C HIS A 165 1.99 -2.38 -18.11
N ASP A 166 2.36 -1.19 -17.62
CA ASP A 166 3.15 -0.21 -18.37
C ASP A 166 4.55 -0.75 -18.76
N GLN A 167 5.05 -1.78 -18.06
CA GLN A 167 6.30 -2.47 -18.35
C GLN A 167 6.13 -3.70 -19.26
N GLY A 168 4.93 -3.92 -19.79
CA GLY A 168 4.59 -4.99 -20.73
C GLY A 168 4.20 -6.32 -20.08
N TYR A 169 3.85 -6.32 -18.79
CA TYR A 169 3.25 -7.49 -18.15
C TYR A 169 1.75 -7.56 -18.45
N VAL A 170 1.23 -8.77 -18.53
CA VAL A 170 -0.22 -9.01 -18.45
C VAL A 170 -0.59 -9.15 -16.98
N THR A 171 -1.55 -8.36 -16.51
CA THR A 171 -1.94 -8.31 -15.10
C THR A 171 -3.32 -8.93 -14.89
N GLN A 172 -3.42 -9.86 -13.94
CA GLN A 172 -4.69 -10.54 -13.63
C GLN A 172 -4.92 -10.56 -12.11
N ALA A 173 -6.15 -10.28 -11.71
CA ALA A 173 -6.62 -10.46 -10.34
C ALA A 173 -7.70 -11.55 -10.27
N ILE A 174 -7.64 -12.39 -9.24
CA ILE A 174 -8.59 -13.49 -9.02
C ILE A 174 -9.07 -13.48 -7.57
N GLY A 175 -10.37 -13.61 -7.36
CA GLY A 175 -10.99 -13.74 -6.03
C GLY A 175 -11.50 -12.43 -5.47
N LYS A 176 -11.19 -12.16 -4.19
CA LYS A 176 -11.76 -11.04 -3.44
C LYS A 176 -11.03 -9.74 -3.71
N TRP A 177 -11.77 -8.72 -4.15
CA TRP A 177 -11.24 -7.38 -4.33
C TRP A 177 -11.32 -6.54 -3.05
N HIS A 178 -12.54 -6.24 -2.59
CA HIS A 178 -12.84 -5.56 -1.32
C HIS A 178 -12.17 -4.19 -1.13
N MET A 179 -11.86 -3.46 -2.21
CA MET A 179 -11.29 -2.11 -2.16
C MET A 179 -12.21 -1.05 -2.76
N GLY A 180 -13.51 -1.35 -2.86
CA GLY A 180 -14.55 -0.46 -3.37
C GLY A 180 -15.28 -1.01 -4.58
N GLU A 181 -16.58 -0.77 -4.63
CA GLU A 181 -17.44 -1.17 -5.76
C GLU A 181 -17.61 -0.05 -6.80
N ASN A 182 -17.25 1.19 -6.45
CA ASN A 182 -17.28 2.32 -7.36
C ASN A 182 -16.36 2.09 -8.55
N LYS A 183 -16.77 2.58 -9.72
CA LYS A 183 -16.08 2.35 -11.00
C LYS A 183 -14.58 2.60 -10.89
N GLU A 184 -14.18 3.73 -10.32
CA GLU A 184 -12.79 4.19 -10.27
C GLU A 184 -11.89 3.30 -9.40
N SER A 185 -12.47 2.48 -8.51
CA SER A 185 -11.71 1.54 -7.69
C SER A 185 -11.79 0.10 -8.18
N GLN A 186 -12.50 -0.19 -9.28
CA GLN A 186 -12.59 -1.55 -9.81
C GLN A 186 -11.25 -2.00 -10.45
N PRO A 187 -10.91 -3.30 -10.40
CA PRO A 187 -9.62 -3.82 -10.86
C PRO A 187 -9.16 -3.31 -12.22
N GLN A 188 -10.06 -3.31 -13.20
CA GLN A 188 -9.79 -2.90 -14.58
C GLN A 188 -9.52 -1.40 -14.74
N ASN A 189 -9.88 -0.58 -13.75
CA ASN A 189 -9.62 0.85 -13.75
C ASN A 189 -8.37 1.22 -12.94
N VAL A 190 -7.69 0.22 -12.37
CA VAL A 190 -6.47 0.39 -11.56
C VAL A 190 -5.35 -0.54 -12.00
N GLY A 191 -5.31 -0.87 -13.30
CA GLY A 191 -4.17 -1.51 -13.94
C GLY A 191 -4.23 -3.03 -14.11
N PHE A 192 -5.35 -3.70 -13.78
CA PHE A 192 -5.55 -5.12 -14.11
C PHE A 192 -6.16 -5.29 -15.51
N ASP A 193 -5.53 -6.09 -16.36
CA ASP A 193 -6.07 -6.45 -17.69
C ASP A 193 -7.27 -7.39 -17.59
N ASP A 194 -7.27 -8.29 -16.60
CA ASP A 194 -8.35 -9.25 -16.36
C ASP A 194 -8.68 -9.38 -14.87
N PHE A 195 -9.96 -9.58 -14.58
CA PHE A 195 -10.45 -9.82 -13.22
C PHE A 195 -11.53 -10.88 -13.20
N ARG A 196 -11.34 -11.88 -12.33
CA ARG A 196 -12.34 -12.91 -12.05
C ARG A 196 -12.57 -13.04 -10.56
N GLY A 197 -13.72 -12.55 -10.09
CA GLY A 197 -14.09 -12.63 -8.69
C GLY A 197 -15.24 -11.71 -8.34
N PHE A 198 -15.22 -11.20 -7.11
CA PHE A 198 -16.27 -10.31 -6.59
C PHE A 198 -15.65 -9.06 -5.94
N ASN A 199 -16.37 -7.95 -6.06
CA ASN A 199 -15.87 -6.64 -5.62
C ASN A 199 -16.03 -6.40 -4.12
N SER A 200 -17.01 -7.05 -3.48
CA SER A 200 -17.47 -6.71 -2.15
C SER A 200 -16.81 -7.51 -1.01
N VAL A 201 -17.36 -7.40 0.20
CA VAL A 201 -16.88 -8.07 1.42
C VAL A 201 -16.90 -9.60 1.30
N SER A 202 -17.93 -10.14 0.65
CA SER A 202 -18.10 -11.57 0.38
C SER A 202 -18.72 -11.74 -1.01
N ASP A 203 -18.70 -12.97 -1.50
CA ASP A 203 -19.55 -13.36 -2.60
C ASP A 203 -20.94 -13.62 -2.05
N MET A 204 -21.94 -12.85 -2.50
CA MET A 204 -23.35 -13.05 -2.10
C MET A 204 -23.83 -14.47 -2.39
N TYR A 205 -23.17 -15.22 -3.29
CA TYR A 205 -23.45 -16.64 -3.53
C TYR A 205 -22.98 -17.60 -2.42
N THR A 206 -22.26 -17.10 -1.41
CA THR A 206 -21.72 -17.90 -0.30
C THR A 206 -22.25 -17.45 1.07
N GLU A 207 -23.16 -16.47 1.10
CA GLU A 207 -23.73 -15.92 2.34
C GLU A 207 -24.97 -16.68 2.88
N TRP A 208 -25.26 -17.87 2.37
CA TRP A 208 -26.39 -18.72 2.81
C TRP A 208 -25.96 -20.01 3.49
#